data_AF-A0A7V4QUM5-F1
#
_entry.id   AF-A0A7V4QUM5-F1
#
_cell.length_a   1.000
_cell.length_b   1.000
_cell.length_c   1.000
_cell.angle_alpha   90.00
_cell.angle_beta   90.00
_cell.angle_gamma   90.00
#
_symmetry.space_group_name_H-M   'P 1'
#
loop_
_entity.id
_entity.type
_entity.pdbx_description
1 polymer ?
#
loop_
_entity_poly.entity_id
_entity_poly.type
_entity_poly.pdbx_seq_one_letter_code
_entity_poly.pdbx_strand_id
1 'polypeptide(L)'
;MTNKLFYSIFLILLISFCVICNYIATKEVFKSQPDWYFFNKHSFKKFNHILSAGMGFRALMADFEYIYFLQYYVNKKNNVTRYKDLYSIFDSITDIDPNFIFAYTYGSAILAFNLKRYDEAISLINKGLKYNPTFWKLRLYLGAIVYKEIDDKEKYISFLEEALKFDDHPAMIERILGNIYEQYKSPDELVLYWLKIYKKTKDKETKNYAYNKLLRHIQSGKLKNTEIILKQIQ
;
A
#
# COMPACT_ATOMS: atom_id res chain seq x y z
N MET A 1 -31.92 -28.79 50.11
CA MET A 1 -30.63 -28.24 49.62
C MET A 1 -30.37 -28.53 48.13
N THR A 2 -31.22 -29.30 47.46
CA THR A 2 -31.02 -29.86 46.12
C THR A 2 -31.31 -28.89 44.97
N ASN A 3 -32.38 -28.08 45.06
CA ASN A 3 -32.76 -27.18 43.96
C ASN A 3 -31.77 -26.03 43.75
N LYS A 4 -31.23 -25.42 44.82
CA LYS A 4 -30.22 -24.36 44.69
C LYS A 4 -28.95 -24.87 44.00
N LEU A 5 -28.46 -26.04 44.40
CA LEU A 5 -27.28 -26.67 43.79
C LEU A 5 -27.53 -26.99 42.31
N PHE A 6 -28.73 -27.50 41.97
CA PHE A 6 -29.14 -27.76 40.59
C PHE A 6 -29.15 -26.48 39.73
N TYR A 7 -29.77 -25.39 40.20
CA TYR A 7 -29.78 -24.12 39.46
C TYR A 7 -28.39 -23.51 39.31
N SER A 8 -27.53 -23.63 40.34
CA SER A 8 -26.13 -23.18 40.24
C SER A 8 -25.34 -23.96 39.20
N ILE A 9 -25.46 -25.29 39.17
CA ILE A 9 -24.81 -26.14 38.16
C ILE A 9 -25.35 -25.81 36.77
N PHE A 10 -26.67 -25.69 36.61
CA PHE A 10 -27.30 -25.32 35.36
C PHE A 10 -26.83 -23.95 34.85
N LEU A 11 -26.74 -22.95 35.72
CA LEU A 11 -26.24 -21.62 35.36
C LEU A 11 -24.77 -21.67 34.90
N ILE A 12 -23.92 -22.45 35.59
CA ILE A 12 -22.51 -22.62 35.20
C ILE A 12 -22.41 -23.28 33.82
N LEU A 13 -23.20 -24.33 33.58
CA LEU A 13 -23.24 -25.00 32.28
C LEU A 13 -23.76 -24.07 31.17
N LEU A 14 -24.78 -23.26 31.46
CA LEU A 14 -25.31 -22.26 30.53
C LEU A 14 -24.25 -21.20 30.19
N ILE A 15 -23.56 -20.66 31.19
CA ILE A 15 -22.48 -19.68 30.98
C ILE A 15 -21.34 -20.30 30.18
N SER A 16 -20.92 -21.51 30.53
CA SER A 16 -19.86 -22.23 29.82
C SER A 16 -20.25 -22.48 28.35
N PHE A 17 -21.48 -22.91 28.11
CA PHE A 17 -22.02 -23.09 26.76
C PHE A 17 -22.05 -21.77 25.98
N CYS A 18 -22.53 -20.67 26.57
CA CYS A 18 -22.49 -19.34 25.96
C CYS A 18 -21.07 -18.88 25.62
N VAL A 19 -20.09 -19.12 26.51
CA VAL A 19 -18.68 -18.78 26.26
C VAL A 19 -18.12 -19.60 25.10
N ILE A 20 -18.42 -20.90 25.03
CA ILE A 20 -17.98 -21.79 23.95
C ILE A 20 -18.61 -21.37 22.62
N CYS A 21 -19.93 -21.14 22.59
CA CYS A 21 -20.63 -20.67 21.41
C CYS A 21 -20.10 -19.31 20.94
N ASN A 22 -19.89 -18.37 21.86
CA ASN A 22 -19.31 -17.08 21.55
C ASN A 22 -17.88 -17.21 21.01
N TYR A 23 -17.05 -18.08 21.60
CA TYR A 23 -15.69 -18.36 21.11
C TYR A 23 -15.69 -18.92 19.69
N ILE A 24 -16.55 -19.91 19.40
CA ILE A 24 -16.66 -20.53 18.07
C ILE A 24 -17.15 -19.50 17.05
N ALA A 25 -18.22 -18.75 17.37
CA ALA A 25 -18.75 -17.71 16.50
C ALA A 25 -17.71 -16.62 16.23
N THR A 26 -17.03 -16.16 17.28
CA THR A 26 -15.96 -15.15 17.20
C THR A 26 -14.81 -15.63 16.33
N LYS A 27 -14.36 -16.89 16.50
CA LYS A 27 -13.29 -17.49 15.68
C LYS A 27 -13.68 -17.55 14.20
N GLU A 28 -14.93 -17.89 13.89
CA GLU A 28 -15.40 -17.99 12.51
C GLU A 28 -15.60 -16.61 11.86
N VAL A 29 -16.09 -15.64 12.63
CA VAL A 29 -16.17 -14.23 12.22
C VAL A 29 -14.77 -13.68 11.92
N PHE A 30 -13.78 -13.91 12.79
CA PHE A 30 -12.41 -13.44 12.57
C PHE A 30 -11.67 -14.14 11.44
N LYS A 31 -12.03 -15.37 11.05
CA LYS A 31 -11.46 -16.02 9.86
C LYS A 31 -11.83 -15.31 8.55
N SER A 32 -13.05 -14.78 8.49
CA SER A 32 -13.63 -14.21 7.26
C SER A 32 -13.54 -12.70 7.20
N GLN A 33 -13.30 -12.04 8.34
CA GLN A 33 -13.17 -10.60 8.42
C GLN A 33 -11.73 -10.15 8.21
N PRO A 34 -11.50 -9.04 7.48
CA PRO A 34 -10.21 -8.38 7.47
C PRO A 34 -9.77 -8.03 8.90
N ASP A 35 -8.49 -8.14 9.20
CA ASP A 35 -7.88 -7.87 10.52
C ASP A 35 -8.30 -6.52 11.15
N TRP A 36 -8.82 -5.59 10.35
CA TRP A 36 -9.21 -4.24 10.73
C TRP A 36 -10.72 -4.03 10.97
N TYR A 37 -11.57 -4.98 10.57
CA TYR A 37 -13.03 -4.79 10.49
C TYR A 37 -13.72 -4.87 11.88
N PHE A 38 -13.11 -5.53 12.88
CA PHE A 38 -13.72 -5.76 14.20
C PHE A 38 -12.69 -5.80 15.35
N PHE A 39 -13.10 -6.14 16.59
CA PHE A 39 -12.31 -6.17 17.85
C PHE A 39 -10.97 -6.97 17.80
N ASN A 40 -10.01 -6.56 16.98
CA ASN A 40 -8.66 -7.09 16.95
C ASN A 40 -7.78 -6.31 17.94
N LYS A 41 -6.93 -7.01 18.69
CA LYS A 41 -5.94 -6.42 19.60
C LYS A 41 -5.07 -5.35 18.93
N HIS A 42 -4.86 -5.44 17.61
CA HIS A 42 -4.08 -4.46 16.85
C HIS A 42 -4.86 -3.20 16.44
N SER A 43 -6.19 -3.23 16.44
CA SER A 43 -7.05 -2.10 16.02
C SER A 43 -7.23 -1.04 17.12
N PHE A 44 -7.06 -1.41 18.39
CA PHE A 44 -7.39 -0.54 19.54
C PHE A 44 -6.16 -0.19 20.36
N LYS A 45 -5.23 0.57 19.77
CA LYS A 45 -4.10 1.14 20.51
C LYS A 45 -4.52 2.27 21.47
N LYS A 46 -5.65 2.92 21.20
CA LYS A 46 -6.19 4.05 21.97
C LYS A 46 -7.71 3.92 22.17
N PHE A 47 -8.24 4.56 23.22
CA PHE A 47 -9.67 4.52 23.55
C PHE A 47 -10.56 5.12 22.44
N ASN A 48 -10.12 6.18 21.78
CA ASN A 48 -10.85 6.80 20.67
C ASN A 48 -11.01 5.87 19.46
N HIS A 49 -10.11 4.89 19.27
CA HIS A 49 -10.28 3.86 18.25
C HIS A 49 -11.50 2.98 18.56
N ILE A 50 -11.74 2.65 19.85
CA ILE A 50 -12.87 1.82 20.31
C ILE A 50 -14.18 2.52 19.99
N LEU A 51 -14.24 3.82 20.28
CA LEU A 51 -15.42 4.63 20.02
C LEU A 51 -15.71 4.74 18.51
N SER A 52 -14.67 5.00 17.69
CA SER A 52 -14.84 5.13 16.24
C SER A 52 -15.27 3.82 15.58
N ALA A 53 -14.68 2.69 15.98
CA ALA A 53 -15.05 1.38 15.47
C ALA A 53 -16.42 0.92 15.96
N GLY A 54 -16.68 1.07 17.27
CA GLY A 54 -17.90 0.59 17.92
C GLY A 54 -19.15 1.38 17.52
N MET A 55 -19.00 2.65 17.16
CA MET A 55 -20.10 3.52 16.72
C MET A 55 -20.15 3.78 15.21
N GLY A 56 -19.20 3.24 14.44
CA GLY A 56 -19.17 3.39 12.97
C GLY A 56 -18.58 4.70 12.43
N PHE A 57 -17.93 5.52 13.26
CA PHE A 57 -17.36 6.81 12.88
C PHE A 57 -15.88 6.76 12.48
N ARG A 58 -15.41 5.65 11.90
CA ARG A 58 -13.98 5.45 11.54
C ARG A 58 -13.45 6.54 10.62
N ALA A 59 -14.11 6.78 9.48
CA ALA A 59 -13.69 7.80 8.52
C ALA A 59 -13.65 9.21 9.15
N LEU A 60 -14.71 9.60 9.85
CA LEU A 60 -14.78 10.90 10.54
C LEU A 60 -13.68 11.07 11.59
N MET A 61 -13.38 10.02 12.35
CA MET A 61 -12.32 10.07 13.36
C MET A 61 -10.93 10.14 12.72
N ALA A 62 -10.72 9.45 11.61
CA ALA A 62 -9.49 9.55 10.82
C ALA A 62 -9.31 10.97 10.25
N ASP A 63 -10.40 11.62 9.80
CA ASP A 63 -10.37 13.03 9.36
C ASP A 63 -9.93 13.96 10.49
N PHE A 64 -10.43 13.79 11.72
CA PHE A 64 -10.01 14.60 12.87
C PHE A 64 -8.52 14.40 13.21
N GLU A 65 -8.04 13.16 13.21
CA GLU A 65 -6.62 12.86 13.43
C GLU A 65 -5.74 13.39 12.29
N TYR A 66 -6.26 13.40 11.05
CA TYR A 66 -5.57 14.01 9.91
C TYR A 66 -5.49 15.54 10.03
N ILE A 67 -6.56 16.20 10.48
CA ILE A 67 -6.55 17.64 10.79
C ILE A 67 -5.53 17.93 11.90
N TYR A 68 -5.49 17.09 12.94
CA TYR A 68 -4.48 17.19 14.00
C TYR A 68 -3.06 17.05 13.44
N PHE A 69 -2.82 16.08 12.56
CA PHE A 69 -1.56 15.95 11.83
C PHE A 69 -1.19 17.24 11.10
N LEU A 70 -2.11 17.85 10.34
CA LEU A 70 -1.83 19.07 9.59
C LEU A 70 -1.42 20.23 10.51
N GLN A 71 -2.11 20.39 11.65
CA GLN A 71 -1.76 21.40 12.65
C GLN A 71 -0.40 21.11 13.29
N TYR A 72 -0.15 19.86 13.68
CA TYR A 72 1.14 19.41 14.21
C TYR A 72 2.28 19.68 13.23
N TYR A 73 2.08 19.34 11.95
CA TYR A 73 3.08 19.46 10.90
C TYR A 73 3.42 20.94 10.61
N VAL A 74 2.41 21.81 10.55
CA VAL A 74 2.61 23.24 10.22
C VAL A 74 3.13 24.06 11.39
N ASN A 75 2.91 23.65 12.64
CA ASN A 75 3.33 24.42 13.81
C ASN A 75 4.87 24.58 13.89
N LYS A 76 5.35 25.82 13.70
CA LYS A 76 6.78 26.17 13.64
C LYS A 76 7.43 26.44 15.01
N LYS A 77 6.67 26.49 16.11
CA LYS A 77 7.20 26.92 17.42
C LYS A 77 8.08 25.89 18.14
N ASN A 78 8.09 24.63 17.71
CA ASN A 78 8.88 23.56 18.36
C ASN A 78 10.04 23.13 17.46
N ASN A 79 11.24 23.68 17.72
CA ASN A 79 12.44 23.37 16.96
C ASN A 79 13.20 22.16 17.57
N VAL A 80 13.80 21.36 16.68
CA VAL A 80 14.71 20.22 16.90
C VAL A 80 14.06 18.83 17.09
N THR A 81 12.88 18.68 17.69
CA THR A 81 12.15 17.38 17.79
C THR A 81 10.79 17.35 17.09
N ARG A 82 10.55 18.34 16.22
CA ARG A 82 9.26 18.75 15.63
C ARG A 82 8.37 17.65 15.05
N TYR A 83 8.96 16.54 14.60
CA TYR A 83 8.23 15.51 13.87
C TYR A 83 8.40 14.11 14.46
N LYS A 84 8.95 13.96 15.67
CA LYS A 84 9.22 12.64 16.27
C LYS A 84 7.98 11.74 16.27
N ASP A 85 6.81 12.32 16.51
CA ASP A 85 5.54 11.58 16.65
C ASP A 85 4.86 11.31 15.30
N LEU A 86 5.43 11.79 14.19
CA LEU A 86 4.77 11.75 12.89
C LEU A 86 4.38 10.33 12.45
N TYR A 87 5.28 9.35 12.65
CA TYR A 87 4.95 7.95 12.39
C TYR A 87 3.78 7.48 13.26
N SER A 88 3.80 7.77 14.57
CA SER A 88 2.72 7.40 15.50
C SER A 88 1.39 8.03 15.12
N ILE A 89 1.38 9.29 14.66
CA ILE A 89 0.16 9.97 14.20
C ILE A 89 -0.41 9.27 12.96
N PHE A 90 0.40 9.01 11.93
CA PHE A 90 -0.08 8.31 10.73
C PHE A 90 -0.45 6.84 11.00
N ASP A 91 0.30 6.15 11.84
CA ASP A 91 -0.01 4.78 12.27
C ASP A 91 -1.37 4.74 13.02
N SER A 92 -1.66 5.75 13.83
CA SER A 92 -2.96 5.93 14.50
C SER A 92 -4.10 6.16 13.50
N ILE A 93 -3.92 7.05 12.51
CA ILE A 93 -4.92 7.31 11.47
C ILE A 93 -5.26 6.00 10.72
N THR A 94 -4.22 5.23 10.37
CA THR A 94 -4.37 3.97 9.63
C THR A 94 -4.91 2.81 10.48
N ASP A 95 -4.81 2.86 11.81
CA ASP A 95 -5.51 1.94 12.71
C ASP A 95 -7.01 2.28 12.82
N ILE A 96 -7.35 3.57 12.80
CA ILE A 96 -8.74 4.04 12.86
C ILE A 96 -9.47 3.74 11.55
N ASP A 97 -8.88 4.14 10.44
CA ASP A 97 -9.37 3.87 9.10
C ASP A 97 -8.26 3.31 8.19
N PRO A 98 -8.21 1.98 8.03
CA PRO A 98 -7.25 1.31 7.16
C PRO A 98 -7.39 1.67 5.68
N ASN A 99 -8.52 2.24 5.25
CA ASN A 99 -8.74 2.69 3.87
C ASN A 99 -8.39 4.18 3.70
N PHE A 100 -7.89 4.86 4.74
CA PHE A 100 -7.40 6.23 4.65
C PHE A 100 -6.07 6.28 3.89
N ILE A 101 -6.15 6.13 2.57
CA ILE A 101 -5.00 5.99 1.65
C ILE A 101 -3.97 7.11 1.81
N PHE A 102 -4.44 8.33 2.06
CA PHE A 102 -3.59 9.52 2.20
C PHE A 102 -2.55 9.38 3.33
N ALA A 103 -2.89 8.68 4.42
CA ALA A 103 -1.96 8.48 5.53
C ALA A 103 -0.78 7.58 5.10
N TYR A 104 -1.02 6.54 4.30
CA TYR A 104 0.06 5.69 3.81
C TYR A 104 0.93 6.38 2.75
N THR A 105 0.32 7.11 1.81
CA THR A 105 1.06 7.72 0.70
C THR A 105 1.79 8.98 1.15
N TYR A 106 1.08 9.97 1.67
CA TYR A 106 1.70 11.22 2.11
C TYR A 106 2.51 11.03 3.39
N GLY A 107 2.04 10.20 4.32
CA GLY A 107 2.79 9.94 5.55
C GLY A 107 4.14 9.29 5.28
N SER A 108 4.18 8.24 4.45
CA SER A 108 5.45 7.60 4.06
C SER A 108 6.33 8.54 3.24
N ALA A 109 5.77 9.34 2.33
CA ALA A 109 6.53 10.32 1.55
C ALA A 109 7.18 11.41 2.43
N ILE A 110 6.46 11.96 3.42
CA ILE A 110 7.02 12.95 4.35
C ILE A 110 8.13 12.31 5.19
N LEU A 111 7.88 11.12 5.75
CA LEU A 111 8.87 10.39 6.54
C LEU A 111 10.15 10.12 5.74
N ALA A 112 10.03 9.60 4.52
CA ALA A 112 11.17 9.25 3.68
C ALA A 112 11.88 10.48 3.09
N PHE A 113 11.18 11.34 2.37
CA PHE A 113 11.82 12.35 1.53
C PHE A 113 12.12 13.66 2.27
N ASN A 114 11.31 14.03 3.27
CA ASN A 114 11.53 15.25 4.04
C ASN A 114 12.38 14.97 5.29
N LEU A 115 12.19 13.80 5.93
CA LEU A 115 12.81 13.48 7.22
C LEU A 115 13.87 12.38 7.16
N LYS A 116 14.02 11.68 6.03
CA LYS A 116 14.96 10.54 5.85
C LYS A 116 14.76 9.40 6.87
N ARG A 117 13.53 9.20 7.32
CA ARG A 117 13.10 8.12 8.24
C ARG A 117 12.55 6.96 7.42
N TYR A 118 13.43 6.27 6.70
CA TYR A 118 13.04 5.27 5.70
C TYR A 118 12.37 4.03 6.30
N ASP A 119 12.90 3.49 7.41
CA ASP A 119 12.32 2.34 8.10
C ASP A 119 10.84 2.54 8.46
N GLU A 120 10.51 3.70 9.03
CA GLU A 120 9.14 4.05 9.41
C GLU A 120 8.25 4.28 8.20
N ALA A 121 8.78 4.90 7.14
CA ALA A 121 8.06 5.07 5.88
C ALA A 121 7.73 3.71 5.22
N ILE A 122 8.70 2.78 5.22
CA ILE A 122 8.54 1.43 4.69
C ILE A 122 7.56 0.61 5.54
N SER A 123 7.66 0.71 6.87
CA SER A 123 6.70 0.08 7.78
C SER A 123 5.27 0.55 7.49
N LEU A 124 5.07 1.86 7.40
CA LEU A 124 3.76 2.45 7.13
C LEU A 124 3.21 2.00 5.76
N ILE A 125 4.02 2.02 4.70
CA ILE A 125 3.52 1.63 3.38
C ILE A 125 3.28 0.13 3.23
N ASN A 126 4.07 -0.71 3.91
CA ASN A 126 3.82 -2.16 3.98
C ASN A 126 2.50 -2.47 4.69
N LYS A 127 2.18 -1.72 5.76
CA LYS A 127 0.87 -1.78 6.40
C LYS A 127 -0.24 -1.38 5.41
N GLY A 128 -0.01 -0.34 4.62
CA GLY A 128 -0.90 0.07 3.53
C GLY A 128 -1.14 -1.05 2.51
N LEU A 129 -0.08 -1.72 2.05
CA LEU A 129 -0.15 -2.85 1.10
C LEU A 129 -0.89 -4.06 1.69
N LYS A 130 -0.76 -4.30 3.00
CA LYS A 130 -1.53 -5.35 3.70
C LYS A 130 -3.03 -5.09 3.65
N TYR A 131 -3.45 -3.84 3.88
CA TYR A 131 -4.87 -3.50 3.98
C TYR A 131 -5.51 -3.06 2.66
N ASN A 132 -4.71 -2.56 1.73
CA ASN A 132 -5.12 -2.06 0.42
C ASN A 132 -4.29 -2.73 -0.69
N PRO A 133 -4.30 -4.08 -0.79
CA PRO A 133 -3.38 -4.81 -1.67
C PRO A 133 -3.58 -4.50 -3.16
N THR A 134 -4.78 -4.04 -3.53
CA THR A 134 -5.14 -3.66 -4.90
C THR A 134 -4.77 -2.22 -5.26
N PHE A 135 -4.40 -1.39 -4.28
CA PHE A 135 -4.07 0.01 -4.55
C PHE A 135 -2.64 0.14 -5.06
N TRP A 136 -2.49 0.08 -6.39
CA TRP A 136 -1.20 0.01 -7.08
C TRP A 136 -0.23 1.13 -6.68
N LYS A 137 -0.71 2.34 -6.35
CA LYS A 137 0.14 3.49 -5.99
C LYS A 137 1.05 3.19 -4.81
N LEU A 138 0.65 2.34 -3.86
CA LEU A 138 1.49 2.03 -2.71
C LEU A 138 2.80 1.35 -3.12
N ARG A 139 2.79 0.55 -4.18
CA ARG A 139 4.00 -0.08 -4.74
C ARG A 139 4.92 0.96 -5.37
N LEU A 140 4.35 1.94 -6.09
CA LEU A 140 5.12 3.06 -6.63
C LEU A 140 5.83 3.84 -5.52
N TYR A 141 5.11 4.21 -4.46
CA TYR A 141 5.70 4.93 -3.33
C TYR A 141 6.75 4.08 -2.61
N LEU A 142 6.47 2.80 -2.32
CA LEU A 142 7.44 1.89 -1.70
C LEU A 142 8.71 1.78 -2.55
N GLY A 143 8.56 1.62 -3.87
CA GLY A 143 9.69 1.57 -4.78
C GLY A 143 10.51 2.86 -4.78
N ALA A 144 9.87 4.03 -4.81
CA ALA A 144 10.56 5.31 -4.74
C ALA A 144 11.30 5.51 -3.41
N ILE A 145 10.72 5.05 -2.29
CA ILE A 145 11.33 5.12 -0.96
C ILE A 145 12.55 4.21 -0.89
N VAL A 146 12.44 2.94 -1.30
CA VAL A 146 13.53 1.96 -1.30
C VAL A 146 14.67 2.40 -2.23
N TYR A 147 14.34 2.90 -3.42
CA TYR A 147 15.35 3.46 -4.33
C TYR A 147 16.13 4.60 -3.67
N LYS A 148 15.43 5.46 -2.93
CA LYS A 148 16.07 6.61 -2.28
C LYS A 148 16.93 6.21 -1.08
N GLU A 149 16.57 5.16 -0.36
CA GLU A 149 17.27 4.67 0.82
C GLU A 149 18.57 3.93 0.47
N ILE A 150 18.49 2.94 -0.42
CA ILE A 150 19.58 1.99 -0.67
C ILE A 150 20.09 1.98 -2.13
N ASP A 151 19.57 2.84 -3.01
CA ASP A 151 19.89 2.89 -4.46
C ASP A 151 19.71 1.54 -5.18
N ASP A 152 18.85 0.66 -4.64
CA ASP A 152 18.54 -0.64 -5.22
C ASP A 152 17.55 -0.49 -6.38
N LYS A 153 18.14 -0.35 -7.57
CA LYS A 153 17.45 -0.17 -8.85
C LYS A 153 16.59 -1.37 -9.22
N GLU A 154 17.09 -2.57 -8.99
CA GLU A 154 16.37 -3.81 -9.35
C GLU A 154 15.11 -3.96 -8.50
N LYS A 155 15.20 -3.67 -7.20
CA LYS A 155 14.04 -3.69 -6.31
C LYS A 155 13.03 -2.60 -6.67
N TYR A 156 13.48 -1.41 -7.07
CA TYR A 156 12.60 -0.36 -7.58
C TYR A 156 11.85 -0.79 -8.85
N ILE A 157 12.57 -1.37 -9.81
CA ILE A 157 12.00 -1.91 -11.06
C ILE A 157 10.95 -2.98 -10.74
N SER A 158 11.24 -3.91 -9.84
CA SER A 158 10.30 -4.95 -9.40
C SER A 158 8.97 -4.37 -8.89
N PHE A 159 9.02 -3.31 -8.09
CA PHE A 159 7.79 -2.68 -7.58
C PHE A 159 6.96 -1.99 -8.68
N LEU A 160 7.62 -1.38 -9.67
CA LEU A 160 6.93 -0.79 -10.83
C LEU A 160 6.30 -1.89 -11.70
N GLU A 161 6.99 -3.00 -11.91
CA GLU A 161 6.45 -4.15 -12.64
C GLU A 161 5.23 -4.77 -11.95
N GLU A 162 5.25 -4.85 -10.62
CA GLU A 162 4.08 -5.26 -9.86
C GLU A 162 2.92 -4.27 -10.01
N ALA A 163 3.19 -2.96 -10.05
CA ALA A 163 2.16 -1.95 -10.25
C ALA A 163 1.48 -2.08 -11.64
N LEU A 164 2.22 -2.49 -12.67
CA LEU A 164 1.66 -2.74 -14.01
C LEU A 164 0.74 -3.98 -14.10
N LYS A 165 0.69 -4.83 -13.07
CA LYS A 165 -0.23 -5.98 -13.03
C LYS A 165 -1.69 -5.56 -12.77
N PHE A 166 -1.94 -4.33 -12.33
CA PHE A 166 -3.27 -3.82 -12.01
C PHE A 166 -3.86 -3.08 -13.21
N ASP A 167 -5.07 -3.43 -13.65
CA ASP A 167 -5.65 -2.91 -14.90
C ASP A 167 -5.95 -1.40 -14.90
N ASP A 168 -6.00 -0.76 -13.74
CA ASP A 168 -6.28 0.66 -13.51
C ASP A 168 -5.00 1.51 -13.36
N HIS A 169 -3.81 0.93 -13.60
CA HIS A 169 -2.57 1.70 -13.60
C HIS A 169 -2.59 2.75 -14.73
N PRO A 170 -2.09 3.97 -14.50
CA PRO A 170 -2.05 5.01 -15.53
C PRO A 170 -0.88 4.76 -16.47
N ALA A 171 -1.04 5.15 -17.73
CA ALA A 171 -0.01 5.04 -18.77
C ALA A 171 1.30 5.80 -18.43
N MET A 172 1.24 6.74 -17.48
CA MET A 172 2.43 7.35 -16.89
C MET A 172 3.41 6.32 -16.31
N ILE A 173 2.92 5.25 -15.66
CA ILE A 173 3.78 4.22 -15.05
C ILE A 173 4.49 3.40 -16.12
N GLU A 174 3.80 3.10 -17.23
CA GLU A 174 4.39 2.41 -18.38
C GLU A 174 5.58 3.22 -18.93
N ARG A 175 5.43 4.55 -19.03
CA ARG A 175 6.49 5.45 -19.48
C ARG A 175 7.65 5.57 -18.48
N ILE A 176 7.34 5.71 -17.19
CA ILE A 176 8.35 5.78 -16.12
C ILE A 176 9.22 4.52 -16.14
N LEU A 177 8.62 3.34 -16.14
CA LEU A 177 9.36 2.08 -16.15
C LEU A 177 10.18 1.91 -17.42
N GLY A 178 9.64 2.32 -18.58
CA GLY A 178 10.39 2.27 -19.84
C GLY A 178 11.62 3.19 -19.86
N ASN A 179 11.54 4.38 -19.27
CA ASN A 179 12.68 5.28 -19.12
C ASN A 179 13.73 4.70 -18.16
N ILE A 180 13.30 4.03 -17.09
CA ILE A 180 14.20 3.34 -16.16
C ILE A 180 14.90 2.18 -16.85
N TYR A 181 14.17 1.39 -17.64
CA TYR A 181 14.76 0.32 -18.46
C TYR A 181 15.80 0.88 -19.43
N GLU A 182 15.57 2.04 -20.04
CA GLU A 182 16.52 2.66 -20.98
C GLU A 182 17.84 3.05 -20.30
N GLN A 183 17.77 3.38 -19.01
CA GLN A 183 18.95 3.77 -18.23
C GLN A 183 19.71 2.56 -17.66
N TYR A 184 19.03 1.47 -17.31
CA TYR A 184 19.61 0.41 -16.47
C TYR A 184 19.54 -1.01 -17.05
N LYS A 185 18.71 -1.26 -18.07
CA LYS A 185 18.55 -2.59 -18.68
C LYS A 185 19.27 -2.70 -20.01
N SER A 186 19.49 -3.94 -20.46
CA SER A 186 20.08 -4.18 -21.77
C SER A 186 19.14 -3.68 -22.90
N PRO A 187 19.68 -3.30 -24.07
CA PRO A 187 18.86 -2.91 -25.22
C PRO A 187 17.82 -3.98 -25.62
N ASP A 188 18.14 -5.26 -25.45
CA ASP A 188 17.22 -6.36 -25.75
C ASP A 188 16.04 -6.39 -24.77
N GLU A 189 16.28 -6.26 -23.46
CA GLU A 189 15.23 -6.19 -22.43
C GLU A 189 14.33 -4.95 -22.61
N LEU A 190 14.94 -3.80 -22.88
CA LEU A 190 14.24 -2.54 -23.15
C LEU A 190 13.26 -2.67 -24.31
N VAL A 191 13.69 -3.29 -25.41
CA VAL A 191 12.87 -3.45 -26.61
C VAL A 191 11.74 -4.45 -26.37
N LEU A 192 11.99 -5.55 -25.65
CA LEU A 192 10.94 -6.47 -25.24
C LEU A 192 9.89 -5.79 -24.35
N TYR A 193 10.34 -4.91 -23.45
CA TYR A 193 9.45 -4.11 -22.62
C TYR A 193 8.58 -3.17 -23.47
N TRP A 194 9.17 -2.36 -24.34
CA TRP A 194 8.39 -1.43 -25.18
C TRP A 194 7.46 -2.16 -26.14
N LEU A 195 7.85 -3.34 -26.64
CA LEU A 195 7.01 -4.18 -27.47
C LEU A 195 5.79 -4.70 -26.69
N LYS A 196 5.99 -5.11 -25.44
CA LYS A 196 4.89 -5.49 -24.53
C LYS A 196 3.93 -4.31 -24.32
N ILE A 197 4.45 -3.11 -24.04
CA ILE A 197 3.63 -1.90 -23.85
C ILE A 197 2.89 -1.54 -25.13
N TYR A 198 3.55 -1.49 -26.29
CA TYR A 198 2.94 -1.18 -27.59
C TYR A 198 1.72 -2.06 -27.91
N LYS A 199 1.79 -3.35 -27.55
CA LYS A 199 0.69 -4.30 -27.77
C LYS A 199 -0.45 -4.20 -26.77
N LYS A 200 -0.16 -3.85 -25.51
CA LYS A 200 -1.14 -3.96 -24.41
C LYS A 200 -1.71 -2.63 -23.92
N THR A 201 -0.98 -1.53 -24.07
CA THR A 201 -1.41 -0.24 -23.54
C THR A 201 -2.72 0.20 -24.19
N LYS A 202 -3.61 0.76 -23.36
CA LYS A 202 -4.87 1.37 -23.80
C LYS A 202 -4.67 2.82 -24.23
N ASP A 203 -3.57 3.44 -23.82
CA ASP A 203 -3.29 4.85 -24.06
C ASP A 203 -2.60 5.07 -25.42
N LYS A 204 -3.22 5.88 -26.27
CA LYS A 204 -2.74 6.12 -27.63
C LYS A 204 -1.41 6.86 -27.65
N GLU A 205 -1.21 7.81 -26.73
CA GLU A 205 0.04 8.57 -26.64
C GLU A 205 1.20 7.66 -26.25
N THR A 206 1.01 6.83 -25.23
CA THR A 206 2.01 5.88 -24.77
C THR A 206 2.28 4.79 -25.79
N LYS A 207 1.25 4.35 -26.56
CA LYS A 207 1.44 3.45 -27.69
C LYS A 207 2.36 4.05 -28.77
N ASN A 208 2.10 5.30 -29.17
CA ASN A 208 2.93 6.02 -30.13
C ASN A 208 4.35 6.26 -29.60
N TYR A 209 4.46 6.58 -28.31
CA TYR A 209 5.74 6.74 -27.63
C TYR A 209 6.57 5.45 -27.66
N ALA A 210 5.96 4.31 -27.31
CA ALA A 210 6.58 2.99 -27.36
C ALA A 210 7.02 2.64 -28.79
N TYR A 211 6.18 2.90 -29.80
CA TYR A 211 6.50 2.68 -31.21
C TYR A 211 7.75 3.47 -31.64
N ASN A 212 7.81 4.77 -31.30
CA ASN A 212 8.96 5.62 -31.63
C ASN A 212 10.25 5.13 -30.95
N LYS A 213 10.16 4.67 -29.69
CA LYS A 213 11.30 4.06 -28.98
C LYS A 213 11.77 2.79 -29.68
N LEU A 214 10.85 1.89 -30.06
CA LEU A 214 11.18 0.67 -30.79
C LEU A 214 11.91 0.96 -32.10
N LEU A 215 11.38 1.86 -32.93
CA LEU A 215 12.03 2.26 -34.19
C LEU A 215 13.45 2.80 -33.98
N ARG A 216 13.63 3.68 -32.99
CA ARG A 216 14.94 4.27 -32.69
C ARG A 216 15.97 3.19 -32.32
N HIS A 217 15.59 2.21 -31.50
CA HIS A 217 16.49 1.14 -31.09
C HIS A 217 16.78 0.15 -32.22
N ILE A 218 15.78 -0.17 -33.05
CA ILE A 218 15.94 -0.96 -34.29
C ILE A 218 16.96 -0.29 -35.22
N GLN A 219 16.82 1.00 -35.47
CA GLN A 219 17.70 1.76 -36.36
C GLN A 219 19.13 1.92 -35.81
N SER A 220 19.32 1.80 -34.48
CA SER A 220 20.65 1.89 -33.88
C SER A 220 21.58 0.73 -34.22
N GLY A 221 21.06 -0.37 -34.78
CA GLY A 221 21.83 -1.55 -35.17
C GLY A 221 22.39 -2.38 -34.01
N LYS A 222 22.01 -2.07 -32.77
CA LYS A 222 22.54 -2.71 -31.54
C LYS A 222 21.80 -3.98 -31.11
N LEU A 223 20.75 -4.38 -31.85
CA LEU A 223 19.85 -5.48 -31.46
C LEU A 223 20.17 -6.75 -32.25
N LYS A 224 20.12 -7.90 -31.56
CA LYS A 224 20.36 -9.21 -32.19
C LYS A 224 19.16 -9.74 -33.01
N ASN A 225 17.93 -9.32 -32.66
CA ASN A 225 16.69 -9.92 -33.19
C ASN A 225 15.75 -8.91 -33.89
N THR A 226 16.34 -7.93 -34.57
CA THR A 226 15.65 -6.77 -35.16
C THR A 226 14.49 -7.14 -36.10
N GLU A 227 14.67 -8.13 -36.97
CA GLU A 227 13.65 -8.53 -37.96
C GLU A 227 12.38 -9.10 -37.31
N ILE A 228 12.54 -9.88 -36.25
CA ILE A 228 11.42 -10.47 -35.51
C ILE A 228 10.59 -9.36 -34.84
N ILE A 229 11.27 -8.37 -34.26
CA ILE A 229 10.62 -7.24 -33.58
C ILE A 229 9.87 -6.37 -34.61
N LEU A 230 10.47 -6.09 -35.77
CA LEU A 230 9.83 -5.34 -36.86
C LEU A 230 8.52 -5.98 -37.33
N LYS A 231 8.50 -7.31 -37.52
CA LYS A 231 7.28 -8.03 -37.90
C LYS A 231 6.16 -7.95 -36.87
N GLN A 232 6.46 -7.65 -35.61
CA GLN A 232 5.46 -7.60 -34.53
C GLN A 232 4.87 -6.21 -34.30
N ILE A 233 5.39 -5.18 -34.98
CA ILE A 233 4.92 -3.79 -34.90
C ILE A 233 4.33 -3.27 -36.22
N GLN A 234 4.35 -4.09 -37.28
CA GLN A 234 3.66 -3.91 -38.55
C GLN A 234 2.25 -4.52 -38.48
#